data_AF-A0A969XBK0-F1
#
_entry.id   AF-A0A969XBK0-F1
#
_cell.length_a   1.000
_cell.length_b   1.000
_cell.length_c   1.000
_cell.angle_alpha   90.00
_cell.angle_beta   90.00
_cell.angle_gamma   90.00
#
_symmetry.space_group_name_H-M   'P 1'
#
loop_
_entity.id
_entity.type
_entity.pdbx_description
1 polymer ?
#
loop_
_entity_poly.entity_id
_entity_poly.type
_entity_poly.pdbx_seq_one_letter_code
_entity_poly.pdbx_strand_id
1 'polypeptide(L)'
;MSSMKTVGIIAEYNPFHWGHALQYDAVKAHFGDDTALVIVMSGSFTQRGEPAVVDKWTRARMALAQGASLVLELPFVYAAASAERFATGAVQCLQSTGVVGSLAFGSETGDLASLTRVAGILAEEPPAFKSALRLGLDDGLAFPAARQQALASVLPEPGLAELLRTPNNILAIEYLKAIQRCEYTRLKPWTHVRAGQDYREQDLASAAGPASATAIRSTIRSKAGSQSALLQILAGHMPAPALGLLLRSIAAGSGPVFPEMFASAFLSLLSSHTPAELDQIAGMEEGLGRRMQQAAARPAKKSAELLSDLLTAAATRRFPATRIQRALIALLAGIQREDLALFDAAAGPQYLRVLGFDKRGRYLLKQMRQHARLPVVTRGSDFLEMKEPAAVRMAGLDRLATDLWNFAAGLPAGADFDTPVITS
;
A
#
# COMPACT_ATOMS: atom_id res chain seq x y z
N MET A 1 3.46 36.05 6.88
CA MET A 1 3.40 35.09 5.75
C MET A 1 2.62 33.89 6.24
N SER A 2 1.48 33.54 5.63
CA SER A 2 0.81 32.30 6.00
C SER A 2 1.73 31.13 5.66
N SER A 3 1.92 30.18 6.58
CA SER A 3 2.69 28.98 6.26
C SER A 3 1.96 28.20 5.16
N MET A 4 2.67 27.81 4.11
CA MET A 4 2.14 26.93 3.06
C MET A 4 1.43 25.74 3.69
N LYS A 5 0.17 25.48 3.30
CA LYS A 5 -0.56 24.32 3.79
C LYS A 5 0.02 23.06 3.16
N THR A 6 0.19 22.03 3.98
CA THR A 6 0.75 20.74 3.56
C THR A 6 -0.21 19.63 3.92
N VAL A 7 -0.66 18.91 2.90
CA VAL A 7 -1.61 17.79 3.04
C VAL A 7 -0.92 16.51 2.60
N GLY A 8 -0.94 15.52 3.49
CA GLY A 8 -0.48 14.17 3.25
C GLY A 8 -1.54 13.32 2.53
N ILE A 9 -1.12 12.49 1.60
CA ILE A 9 -1.94 11.45 0.97
C ILE A 9 -1.16 10.14 1.02
N ILE A 10 -1.82 9.04 1.37
CA ILE A 10 -1.24 7.70 1.38
C ILE A 10 -1.73 6.97 0.13
N ALA A 11 -0.82 6.43 -0.68
CA ALA A 11 -1.18 5.91 -2.00
C ALA A 11 -0.33 4.72 -2.47
N GLU A 12 -0.79 4.09 -3.54
CA GLU A 12 -0.04 3.08 -4.30
C GLU A 12 0.15 3.48 -5.75
N TYR A 13 -0.79 4.26 -6.33
CA TYR A 13 -0.80 4.70 -7.72
C TYR A 13 -0.46 3.57 -8.71
N ASN A 14 -1.23 2.47 -8.66
CA ASN A 14 -0.94 1.25 -9.41
C ASN A 14 -1.93 0.94 -10.56
N PRO A 15 -1.94 1.72 -11.68
CA PRO A 15 -1.20 2.96 -11.95
C PRO A 15 -1.95 4.22 -11.45
N PHE A 16 -1.37 5.42 -11.64
CA PHE A 16 -2.10 6.68 -11.43
C PHE A 16 -3.25 6.84 -12.46
N HIS A 17 -4.42 7.33 -12.05
CA HIS A 17 -5.63 7.38 -12.89
C HIS A 17 -6.55 8.52 -12.47
N TRP A 18 -7.67 8.74 -13.18
CA TRP A 18 -8.56 9.89 -12.91
C TRP A 18 -9.11 9.95 -11.48
N GLY A 19 -9.44 8.81 -10.86
CA GLY A 19 -9.83 8.79 -9.44
C GLY A 19 -8.78 9.40 -8.48
N HIS A 20 -7.48 9.25 -8.78
CA HIS A 20 -6.41 9.88 -7.98
C HIS A 20 -6.29 11.38 -8.27
N ALA A 21 -6.44 11.80 -9.53
CA ALA A 21 -6.45 13.21 -9.89
C ALA A 21 -7.61 13.96 -9.20
N LEU A 22 -8.82 13.37 -9.20
CA LEU A 22 -9.98 13.94 -8.52
C LEU A 22 -9.77 14.10 -7.01
N GLN A 23 -9.00 13.19 -6.38
CA GLN A 23 -8.62 13.36 -4.97
C GLN A 23 -7.71 14.59 -4.78
N TYR A 24 -6.76 14.84 -5.69
CA TYR A 24 -5.93 16.04 -5.63
C TYR A 24 -6.77 17.31 -5.79
N ASP A 25 -7.71 17.29 -6.73
CA ASP A 25 -8.62 18.42 -6.97
C ASP A 25 -9.51 18.68 -5.76
N ALA A 26 -10.06 17.63 -5.12
CA ALA A 26 -10.85 17.76 -3.91
C ALA A 26 -10.04 18.34 -2.73
N VAL A 27 -8.78 17.92 -2.59
CA VAL A 27 -7.87 18.48 -1.57
C VAL A 27 -7.59 19.95 -1.85
N LYS A 28 -7.27 20.32 -3.10
CA LYS A 28 -6.99 21.72 -3.47
C LYS A 28 -8.23 22.61 -3.34
N ALA A 29 -9.41 22.11 -3.70
CA ALA A 29 -10.67 22.81 -3.51
C ALA A 29 -10.95 23.09 -2.02
N HIS A 30 -10.62 22.15 -1.12
CA HIS A 30 -10.84 22.32 0.32
C HIS A 30 -9.76 23.18 1.01
N PHE A 31 -8.48 22.94 0.71
CA PHE A 31 -7.37 23.55 1.42
C PHE A 31 -6.79 24.80 0.71
N GLY A 32 -7.03 24.95 -0.59
CA GLY A 32 -6.54 26.03 -1.48
C GLY A 32 -5.54 25.51 -2.53
N ASP A 33 -5.48 26.15 -3.70
CA ASP A 33 -4.63 25.74 -4.84
C ASP A 33 -3.12 25.76 -4.54
N ASP A 34 -2.70 26.58 -3.57
CA ASP A 34 -1.33 26.66 -3.10
C ASP A 34 -0.94 25.56 -2.11
N THR A 35 -1.86 24.63 -1.81
CA THR A 35 -1.58 23.47 -0.97
C THR A 35 -0.51 22.59 -1.60
N ALA A 36 0.52 22.25 -0.82
CA ALA A 36 1.52 21.28 -1.21
C ALA A 36 1.06 19.87 -0.81
N LEU A 37 1.09 18.95 -1.78
CA LEU A 37 0.68 17.56 -1.59
C LEU A 37 1.92 16.68 -1.31
N VAL A 38 1.92 16.01 -0.16
CA VAL A 38 2.99 15.08 0.24
C VAL A 38 2.44 13.66 0.17
N ILE A 39 2.98 12.87 -0.74
CA ILE A 39 2.53 11.49 -0.96
C ILE A 39 3.46 10.55 -0.20
N VAL A 40 2.91 9.66 0.63
CA VAL A 40 3.61 8.45 1.07
C VAL A 40 3.10 7.30 0.21
N MET A 41 3.95 6.82 -0.69
CA MET A 41 3.60 5.88 -1.74
C MET A 41 4.26 4.52 -1.52
N SER A 42 3.50 3.44 -1.68
CA SER A 42 4.08 2.08 -1.72
C SER A 42 5.20 1.99 -2.74
N GLY A 43 6.31 1.35 -2.35
CA GLY A 43 7.42 0.99 -3.23
C GLY A 43 7.04 -0.10 -4.24
N SER A 44 7.93 -1.04 -4.51
CA SER A 44 7.78 -2.03 -5.59
C SER A 44 6.59 -2.99 -5.44
N PHE A 45 6.06 -3.14 -4.22
CA PHE A 45 4.89 -3.96 -3.91
C PHE A 45 3.83 -3.16 -3.15
N THR A 46 2.58 -3.53 -3.36
CA THR A 46 1.37 -2.90 -2.79
C THR A 46 0.90 -3.60 -1.52
N GLN A 47 -0.08 -3.00 -0.82
CA GLN A 47 -0.72 -3.49 0.40
C GLN A 47 -1.41 -4.85 0.24
N ARG A 48 -1.72 -5.24 -0.99
CA ARG A 48 -2.29 -6.55 -1.31
C ARG A 48 -1.23 -7.63 -1.50
N GLY A 49 0.06 -7.28 -1.47
CA GLY A 49 1.16 -8.20 -1.83
C GLY A 49 1.25 -8.40 -3.35
N GLU A 50 0.78 -7.45 -4.15
CA GLU A 50 0.96 -7.46 -5.60
C GLU A 50 2.14 -6.56 -5.98
N PRO A 51 2.98 -6.96 -6.96
CA PRO A 51 3.92 -6.02 -7.56
C PRO A 51 3.17 -4.82 -8.14
N ALA A 52 3.78 -3.64 -8.07
CA ALA A 52 3.30 -2.51 -8.83
C ALA A 52 3.43 -2.82 -10.33
N VAL A 53 2.47 -2.36 -11.14
CA VAL A 53 2.42 -2.63 -12.59
C VAL A 53 3.62 -2.00 -13.31
N VAL A 54 4.11 -0.87 -12.79
CA VAL A 54 5.36 -0.21 -13.21
C VAL A 54 6.13 0.24 -11.97
N ASP A 55 7.42 0.50 -12.17
CA ASP A 55 8.34 0.81 -11.08
C ASP A 55 7.90 2.04 -10.26
N LYS A 56 8.39 2.09 -9.03
CA LYS A 56 8.09 3.15 -8.06
C LYS A 56 8.47 4.55 -8.59
N TRP A 57 9.46 4.69 -9.45
CA TRP A 57 9.92 6.00 -9.92
C TRP A 57 9.04 6.51 -11.05
N THR A 58 8.65 5.63 -11.97
CA THR A 58 7.65 5.93 -12.99
C THR A 58 6.35 6.39 -12.33
N ARG A 59 5.87 5.70 -11.27
CA ARG A 59 4.69 6.15 -10.51
C ARG A 59 4.90 7.48 -9.77
N ALA A 60 6.08 7.71 -9.21
CA ALA A 60 6.40 9.00 -8.60
C ALA A 60 6.40 10.15 -9.64
N ARG A 61 6.90 9.92 -10.86
CA ARG A 61 6.79 10.86 -11.99
C ARG A 61 5.32 11.14 -12.34
N MET A 62 4.47 10.11 -12.38
CA MET A 62 3.04 10.28 -12.62
C MET A 62 2.41 11.18 -11.55
N ALA A 63 2.71 10.94 -10.27
CA ALA A 63 2.17 11.74 -9.17
C ALA A 63 2.60 13.21 -9.26
N LEU A 64 3.89 13.48 -9.51
CA LEU A 64 4.43 14.84 -9.65
C LEU A 64 3.84 15.57 -10.86
N ALA A 65 3.73 14.89 -12.01
CA ALA A 65 3.14 15.46 -13.22
C ALA A 65 1.67 15.89 -13.03
N GLN A 66 0.98 15.31 -12.04
CA GLN A 66 -0.40 15.65 -11.69
C GLN A 66 -0.50 16.66 -10.53
N GLY A 67 0.62 17.17 -10.02
CA GLY A 67 0.67 18.22 -9.02
C GLY A 67 0.92 17.74 -7.58
N ALA A 68 1.46 16.53 -7.40
CA ALA A 68 2.13 16.20 -6.14
C ALA A 68 3.36 17.11 -5.94
N SER A 69 3.64 17.49 -4.70
CA SER A 69 4.82 18.32 -4.39
C SER A 69 6.00 17.49 -3.91
N LEU A 70 5.75 16.45 -3.12
CA LEU A 70 6.79 15.55 -2.60
C LEU A 70 6.25 14.13 -2.60
N VAL A 71 7.04 13.17 -3.08
CA VAL A 71 6.72 11.74 -3.03
C VAL A 71 7.79 11.04 -2.19
N LEU A 72 7.34 10.38 -1.12
CA LEU A 72 8.12 9.55 -0.22
C LEU A 72 7.76 8.08 -0.45
N GLU A 73 8.74 7.20 -0.34
CA GLU A 73 8.51 5.76 -0.32
C GLU A 73 8.04 5.32 1.07
N LEU A 74 6.98 4.53 1.10
CA LEU A 74 6.62 3.75 2.28
C LEU A 74 7.53 2.52 2.32
N PRO A 75 8.29 2.28 3.42
CA PRO A 75 9.17 1.12 3.50
C PRO A 75 8.40 -0.18 3.27
N PHE A 76 9.02 -1.12 2.56
CA PHE A 76 8.43 -2.33 2.03
C PHE A 76 7.73 -3.17 3.09
N VAL A 77 8.30 -3.27 4.30
CA VAL A 77 7.70 -4.02 5.41
C VAL A 77 6.35 -3.45 5.88
N TYR A 78 6.07 -2.17 5.64
CA TYR A 78 4.76 -1.56 5.86
C TYR A 78 3.92 -1.56 4.59
N ALA A 79 4.55 -1.39 3.43
CA ALA A 79 3.84 -1.36 2.15
C ALA A 79 3.16 -2.70 1.84
N ALA A 80 3.83 -3.84 2.01
CA ALA A 80 3.29 -5.18 1.71
C ALA A 80 2.66 -5.86 2.94
N ALA A 81 1.91 -5.12 3.77
CA ALA A 81 1.41 -5.58 5.05
C ALA A 81 -0.13 -5.55 5.20
N SER A 82 -0.65 -5.97 6.36
CA SER A 82 -2.07 -5.78 6.70
C SER A 82 -2.46 -4.30 6.68
N ALA A 83 -3.76 -4.00 6.54
CA ALA A 83 -4.25 -2.62 6.56
C ALA A 83 -3.79 -1.83 7.79
N GLU A 84 -3.77 -2.47 8.96
CA GLU A 84 -3.30 -1.87 10.20
C GLU A 84 -1.81 -1.50 10.16
N ARG A 85 -0.93 -2.43 9.75
CA ARG A 85 0.52 -2.16 9.67
C ARG A 85 0.84 -1.16 8.56
N PHE A 86 0.15 -1.26 7.42
CA PHE A 86 0.23 -0.29 6.32
C PHE A 86 -0.14 1.12 6.77
N ALA A 87 -1.29 1.29 7.42
CA ALA A 87 -1.74 2.56 7.96
C ALA A 87 -0.77 3.12 9.01
N THR A 88 -0.29 2.27 9.93
CA THR A 88 0.67 2.64 10.97
C THR A 88 1.95 3.22 10.36
N GLY A 89 2.60 2.48 9.46
CA GLY A 89 3.84 2.94 8.83
C GLY A 89 3.65 4.21 8.00
N ALA A 90 2.55 4.30 7.25
CA ALA A 90 2.29 5.45 6.39
C ALA A 90 1.95 6.74 7.16
N VAL A 91 1.13 6.64 8.21
CA VAL A 91 0.84 7.76 9.11
C VAL A 91 2.09 8.20 9.86
N GLN A 92 2.91 7.26 10.33
CA GLN A 92 4.18 7.56 10.99
C GLN A 92 5.18 8.23 10.04
N CYS A 93 5.24 7.83 8.76
CA CYS A 93 6.05 8.53 7.75
C CYS A 93 5.62 9.99 7.62
N LEU A 94 4.32 10.25 7.42
CA LEU A 94 3.78 11.61 7.28
C LEU A 94 4.03 12.46 8.53
N GLN A 95 3.76 11.90 9.71
CA GLN A 95 3.98 12.57 10.99
C GLN A 95 5.47 12.89 11.19
N SER A 96 6.36 11.96 10.83
CA SER A 96 7.80 12.12 10.99
C SER A 96 8.43 13.13 10.05
N THR A 97 7.72 13.57 9.00
CA THR A 97 8.17 14.70 8.18
C THR A 97 8.25 16.01 8.96
N GLY A 98 7.44 16.16 10.01
CA GLY A 98 7.32 17.39 10.80
C GLY A 98 6.66 18.58 10.09
N VAL A 99 6.34 18.45 8.80
CA VAL A 99 5.81 19.54 7.95
C VAL A 99 4.37 19.30 7.49
N VAL A 100 3.86 18.07 7.58
CA VAL A 100 2.49 17.72 7.18
C VAL A 100 1.50 18.03 8.31
N GLY A 101 0.46 18.81 8.00
CA GLY A 101 -0.56 19.22 8.99
C GLY A 101 -1.91 18.52 8.85
N SER A 102 -2.19 17.92 7.70
CA SER A 102 -3.45 17.21 7.45
C SER A 102 -3.21 15.92 6.69
N LEU A 103 -4.04 14.90 6.92
CA LEU A 103 -4.06 13.67 6.15
C LEU A 103 -5.39 13.59 5.40
N ALA A 104 -5.34 13.56 4.07
CA ALA A 104 -6.49 13.40 3.21
C ALA A 104 -6.60 11.93 2.73
N PHE A 105 -7.80 11.36 2.85
CA PHE A 105 -8.12 10.03 2.32
C PHE A 105 -9.54 10.00 1.74
N GLY A 106 -9.79 9.09 0.81
CA GLY A 106 -11.14 8.82 0.31
C GLY A 106 -11.84 7.80 1.19
N SER A 107 -13.15 7.91 1.32
CA SER A 107 -14.00 6.93 2.00
C SER A 107 -15.32 6.77 1.23
N GLU A 108 -16.01 5.64 1.39
CA GLU A 108 -17.34 5.48 0.81
C GLU A 108 -18.37 6.37 1.52
N THR A 109 -18.22 6.59 2.83
CA THR A 109 -19.20 7.36 3.61
C THR A 109 -19.01 8.88 3.52
N GLY A 110 -17.77 9.38 3.43
CA GLY A 110 -17.48 10.81 3.55
C GLY A 110 -17.69 11.40 4.96
N ASP A 111 -18.18 10.61 5.92
CA ASP A 111 -18.41 11.05 7.30
C ASP A 111 -17.20 10.73 8.20
N LEU A 112 -16.39 11.76 8.46
CA LEU A 112 -15.25 11.66 9.34
C LEU A 112 -15.64 11.35 10.79
N ALA A 113 -16.77 11.86 11.28
CA ALA A 113 -17.17 11.69 12.68
C ALA A 113 -17.51 10.23 12.96
N SER A 114 -18.31 9.61 12.09
CA SER A 114 -18.65 8.18 12.16
C SER A 114 -17.40 7.28 12.07
N LEU A 115 -16.50 7.56 11.12
CA LEU A 115 -15.25 6.83 10.99
C LEU A 115 -14.36 6.97 12.23
N THR A 116 -14.29 8.18 12.81
CA THR A 116 -13.49 8.46 14.02
C THR A 116 -14.05 7.74 15.24
N ARG A 117 -15.38 7.67 15.36
CA ARG A 117 -16.05 6.95 16.45
C ARG A 117 -15.73 5.46 16.42
N VAL A 118 -15.84 4.84 15.23
CA VAL A 118 -15.48 3.43 15.03
C VAL A 118 -14.00 3.20 15.30
N ALA A 119 -13.12 4.06 14.78
CA ALA A 119 -11.68 3.96 15.02
C ALA A 119 -11.33 4.01 16.51
N GLY A 120 -11.98 4.88 17.30
CA GLY A 120 -11.77 4.98 18.74
C GLY A 120 -12.03 3.68 19.49
N ILE A 121 -13.18 3.04 19.23
CA ILE A 121 -13.51 1.74 19.84
C ILE A 121 -12.49 0.66 19.44
N LEU A 122 -12.07 0.65 18.17
CA LEU A 122 -11.12 -0.33 17.65
C LEU A 122 -9.66 -0.02 18.03
N ALA A 123 -9.36 1.19 18.50
CA ALA A 123 -8.05 1.58 19.01
C ALA A 123 -7.92 1.23 20.50
N GLU A 124 -8.95 1.54 21.30
CA GLU A 124 -8.99 1.29 22.75
C GLU A 124 -9.32 -0.16 23.09
N GLU A 125 -10.14 -0.82 22.26
CA GLU A 125 -10.67 -2.17 22.47
C GLU A 125 -11.23 -2.39 23.89
N PRO A 126 -12.33 -1.70 24.26
CA PRO A 126 -12.88 -1.77 25.61
C PRO A 126 -13.30 -3.20 25.99
N PRO A 127 -13.38 -3.54 27.29
CA PRO A 127 -13.70 -4.91 27.74
C PRO A 127 -14.97 -5.49 27.12
N ALA A 128 -16.04 -4.69 26.98
CA ALA A 128 -17.28 -5.12 26.35
C ALA A 128 -17.07 -5.55 24.88
N PHE A 129 -16.27 -4.80 24.12
CA PHE A 129 -15.93 -5.13 22.73
C PHE A 129 -15.10 -6.41 22.65
N LYS A 130 -14.07 -6.55 23.51
CA LYS A 130 -13.23 -7.77 23.55
C LYS A 130 -14.03 -9.02 23.88
N SER A 131 -14.94 -8.93 24.85
CA SER A 131 -15.82 -10.03 25.22
C SER A 131 -16.75 -10.43 24.06
N ALA A 132 -17.39 -9.45 23.41
CA ALA A 132 -18.26 -9.71 22.26
C ALA A 132 -17.49 -10.29 21.05
N LEU A 133 -16.29 -9.79 20.80
CA LEU A 133 -15.41 -10.30 19.73
C LEU A 133 -15.02 -11.75 20.00
N ARG A 134 -14.62 -12.06 21.24
CA ARG A 134 -14.27 -13.43 21.65
C ARG A 134 -15.46 -14.37 21.49
N LEU A 135 -16.65 -13.97 21.94
CA LEU A 135 -17.87 -14.76 21.80
C LEU A 135 -18.16 -15.08 20.32
N GLY A 136 -18.08 -14.08 19.43
CA GLY A 136 -18.26 -14.30 18.00
C GLY A 136 -17.21 -15.24 17.39
N LEU A 137 -15.95 -15.16 17.83
CA LEU A 137 -14.89 -16.07 17.39
C LEU A 137 -15.11 -17.50 17.91
N ASP A 138 -15.52 -17.66 19.17
CA ASP A 138 -15.83 -18.94 19.81
C ASP A 138 -17.06 -19.60 19.16
N ASP A 139 -18.04 -18.81 18.71
CA ASP A 139 -19.19 -19.23 17.89
C ASP A 139 -18.79 -19.56 16.42
N GLY A 140 -17.50 -19.48 16.10
CA GLY A 140 -16.96 -19.86 14.82
C GLY A 140 -17.12 -18.80 13.74
N LEU A 141 -17.46 -17.55 14.03
CA LEU A 141 -17.48 -16.48 13.02
C LEU A 141 -16.08 -16.17 12.49
N ALA A 142 -16.02 -15.66 11.25
CA ALA A 142 -14.74 -15.23 10.69
C ALA A 142 -14.34 -13.92 11.36
N PHE A 143 -13.04 -13.66 11.54
CA PHE A 143 -12.58 -12.46 12.23
C PHE A 143 -13.25 -11.15 11.75
N PRO A 144 -13.42 -10.86 10.43
CA PRO A 144 -14.13 -9.66 10.00
C PRO A 144 -15.60 -9.61 10.46
N ALA A 145 -16.30 -10.75 10.40
CA ALA A 145 -17.70 -10.85 10.83
C ALA A 145 -17.83 -10.74 12.35
N ALA A 146 -16.96 -11.42 13.11
CA ALA A 146 -16.90 -11.32 14.57
C ALA A 146 -16.62 -9.88 15.02
N ARG A 147 -15.68 -9.18 14.35
CA ARG A 147 -15.34 -7.77 14.60
C ARG A 147 -16.53 -6.85 14.32
N GLN A 148 -17.23 -7.07 13.20
CA GLN A 148 -18.44 -6.30 12.86
C GLN A 148 -19.56 -6.49 13.89
N GLN A 149 -19.84 -7.74 14.28
CA GLN A 149 -20.87 -8.06 15.27
C GLN A 149 -20.53 -7.49 16.65
N ALA A 150 -19.28 -7.63 17.08
CA ALA A 150 -18.82 -7.05 18.35
C ALA A 150 -18.95 -5.53 18.36
N LEU A 151 -18.60 -4.87 17.24
CA LEU A 151 -18.75 -3.43 17.11
C LEU A 151 -20.23 -3.00 17.17
N ALA A 152 -21.13 -3.74 16.51
CA ALA A 152 -22.56 -3.48 16.56
C ALA A 152 -23.16 -3.63 17.98
N SER A 153 -22.58 -4.49 18.83
CA SER A 153 -23.05 -4.67 20.21
C SER A 153 -22.63 -3.55 21.17
N VAL A 154 -21.56 -2.80 20.85
CA VAL A 154 -21.02 -1.74 21.72
C VAL A 154 -21.31 -0.33 21.22
N LEU A 155 -21.75 -0.19 19.97
CA LEU A 155 -22.17 1.08 19.41
C LEU A 155 -23.71 1.21 19.49
N PRO A 156 -24.23 2.27 20.12
CA PRO A 156 -25.67 2.51 20.19
C PRO A 156 -26.26 2.93 18.83
N GLU A 157 -25.45 3.49 17.93
CA GLU A 157 -25.91 3.98 16.63
C GLU A 157 -26.03 2.85 15.58
N PRO A 158 -27.23 2.61 15.01
CA PRO A 158 -27.42 1.60 14.00
C PRO A 158 -26.64 1.94 12.72
N GLY A 159 -25.94 0.95 12.15
CA GLY A 159 -25.25 1.07 10.86
C GLY A 159 -23.77 1.45 10.91
N LEU A 160 -23.22 1.92 12.05
CA LEU A 160 -21.79 2.23 12.15
C LEU A 160 -20.89 1.01 11.93
N ALA A 161 -21.36 -0.19 12.33
CA ALA A 161 -20.63 -1.42 12.08
C ALA A 161 -20.50 -1.76 10.58
N GLU A 162 -21.42 -1.29 9.74
CA GLU A 162 -21.39 -1.52 8.28
C GLU A 162 -20.20 -0.82 7.61
N LEU A 163 -19.61 0.18 8.26
CA LEU A 163 -18.39 0.85 7.78
C LEU A 163 -17.21 -0.12 7.65
N LEU A 164 -17.23 -1.27 8.32
CA LEU A 164 -16.20 -2.31 8.18
C LEU A 164 -16.37 -3.19 6.93
N ARG A 165 -17.37 -2.95 6.07
CA ARG A 165 -17.64 -3.79 4.89
C ARG A 165 -16.93 -3.32 3.62
N THR A 166 -16.58 -2.04 3.54
CA THR A 166 -16.03 -1.45 2.32
C THR A 166 -14.52 -1.15 2.46
N PRO A 167 -13.71 -1.40 1.42
CA PRO A 167 -12.26 -1.32 1.53
C PRO A 167 -11.72 0.06 1.94
N ASN A 168 -12.31 1.16 1.44
CA ASN A 168 -11.78 2.50 1.74
C ASN A 168 -12.16 2.95 3.16
N ASN A 169 -13.37 2.63 3.64
CA ASN A 169 -13.74 2.84 5.04
C ASN A 169 -12.86 2.04 6.00
N ILE A 170 -12.58 0.76 5.71
CA ILE A 170 -11.65 -0.05 6.52
C ILE A 170 -10.29 0.66 6.59
N LEU A 171 -9.76 1.10 5.46
CA LEU A 171 -8.44 1.74 5.42
C LEU A 171 -8.44 3.11 6.13
N ALA A 172 -9.50 3.90 5.97
CA ALA A 172 -9.72 5.15 6.70
C ALA A 172 -9.74 4.94 8.21
N ILE A 173 -10.45 3.92 8.69
CA ILE A 173 -10.48 3.55 10.11
C ILE A 173 -9.08 3.18 10.60
N GLU A 174 -8.30 2.40 9.84
CA GLU A 174 -6.93 2.06 10.23
C GLU A 174 -6.00 3.29 10.24
N TYR A 175 -6.17 4.27 9.34
CA TYR A 175 -5.46 5.56 9.43
C TYR A 175 -5.82 6.34 10.69
N LEU A 176 -7.11 6.40 11.04
CA LEU A 176 -7.57 7.09 12.24
C LEU A 176 -7.07 6.41 13.51
N LYS A 177 -7.08 5.07 13.55
CA LYS A 177 -6.46 4.29 14.63
C LYS A 177 -4.97 4.62 14.76
N ALA A 178 -4.23 4.64 13.65
CA ALA A 178 -2.80 4.96 13.65
C ALA A 178 -2.53 6.39 14.15
N ILE A 179 -3.37 7.37 13.77
CA ILE A 179 -3.31 8.74 14.28
C ILE A 179 -3.57 8.79 15.79
N GLN A 180 -4.61 8.10 16.28
CA GLN A 180 -4.98 8.08 17.70
C GLN A 180 -3.92 7.41 18.59
N ARG A 181 -3.21 6.41 18.06
CA ARG A 181 -2.13 5.71 18.78
C ARG A 181 -0.82 6.50 18.82
N CYS A 182 -0.68 7.57 18.05
CA CYS A 182 0.49 8.44 18.16
C CYS A 182 0.39 9.26 19.46
N GLU A 183 1.41 9.21 20.32
CA GLU A 183 1.48 10.05 21.54
C GLU A 183 1.30 11.54 21.23
N TYR A 184 1.87 11.98 20.12
CA TYR A 184 1.74 13.34 19.60
C TYR A 184 1.55 13.30 18.10
N THR A 185 0.43 13.82 17.61
CA THR A 185 0.14 13.97 16.18
C THR A 185 -0.24 15.40 15.83
N ARG A 186 0.29 15.89 14.70
CA ARG A 186 -0.15 17.16 14.10
C ARG A 186 -1.14 16.93 12.96
N LEU A 187 -1.30 15.67 12.53
CA LEU A 187 -2.12 15.29 11.40
C LEU A 187 -3.59 15.43 11.75
N LYS A 188 -4.25 16.40 11.11
CA LYS A 188 -5.70 16.53 11.13
C LYS A 188 -6.29 15.68 10.00
N PRO A 189 -7.08 14.63 10.30
CA PRO A 189 -7.69 13.83 9.25
C PRO A 189 -8.76 14.63 8.51
N TRP A 190 -8.86 14.39 7.22
CA TRP A 190 -9.92 14.89 6.37
C TRP A 190 -10.31 13.81 5.37
N THR A 191 -11.60 13.62 5.18
CA THR A 191 -12.13 12.61 4.26
C THR A 191 -13.01 13.26 3.20
N HIS A 192 -13.08 12.63 2.04
CA HIS A 192 -14.05 12.97 1.01
C HIS A 192 -14.74 11.71 0.51
N VAL A 193 -15.94 11.88 -0.05
CA VAL A 193 -16.64 10.79 -0.75
C VAL A 193 -15.84 10.43 -2.00
N ARG A 194 -15.53 9.15 -2.16
CA ARG A 194 -14.82 8.65 -3.34
C ARG A 194 -15.73 8.70 -4.58
N ALA A 195 -15.34 9.46 -5.59
CA ALA A 195 -15.95 9.40 -6.92
C ALA A 195 -15.32 8.25 -7.73
N GLY A 196 -16.10 7.24 -8.15
CA GLY A 196 -15.63 6.13 -8.99
C GLY A 196 -16.39 4.82 -8.81
N GLN A 197 -16.07 3.84 -9.65
CA GLN A 197 -16.67 2.50 -9.61
C GLN A 197 -16.41 1.78 -8.27
N ASP A 198 -17.37 0.95 -7.88
CA ASP A 198 -17.17 -0.04 -6.82
C ASP A 198 -15.99 -0.95 -7.17
N TYR A 199 -15.21 -1.37 -6.16
CA TYR A 199 -14.03 -2.23 -6.30
C TYR A 199 -14.29 -3.55 -7.08
N ARG A 200 -15.57 -3.91 -7.29
CA ARG A 200 -16.02 -5.17 -7.91
C ARG A 200 -16.30 -5.09 -9.40
N GLU A 201 -16.32 -3.90 -10.01
CA GLU A 201 -16.49 -3.77 -11.46
C GLU A 201 -15.12 -3.79 -12.16
N GLN A 202 -14.90 -4.84 -12.96
CA GLN A 202 -13.65 -5.06 -13.72
C GLN A 202 -13.75 -4.60 -15.18
N ASP A 203 -14.93 -4.16 -15.61
CA ASP A 203 -15.19 -3.76 -16.99
C ASP A 203 -15.10 -2.24 -17.15
N LEU A 204 -14.25 -1.81 -18.09
CA LEU A 204 -14.08 -0.40 -18.47
C LEU A 204 -15.22 0.09 -19.37
N ALA A 205 -15.89 -0.81 -20.10
CA ALA A 205 -16.90 -0.46 -21.09
C ALA A 205 -18.25 -0.05 -20.45
N SER A 206 -18.50 -0.42 -19.20
CA SER A 206 -19.72 -0.10 -18.45
C SER A 206 -19.56 1.09 -17.49
N ALA A 207 -18.42 1.77 -17.49
CA ALA A 207 -18.09 2.75 -16.47
C ALA A 207 -18.81 4.09 -16.68
N ALA A 208 -19.74 4.44 -15.78
CA ALA A 208 -20.33 5.79 -15.67
C ALA A 208 -19.40 6.80 -14.96
N GLY A 209 -18.17 6.41 -14.60
CA GLY A 209 -17.22 7.23 -13.84
C GLY A 209 -15.76 6.75 -13.97
N PRO A 210 -14.82 7.30 -13.17
CA PRO A 210 -13.42 6.91 -13.21
C PRO A 210 -13.24 5.40 -12.97
N ALA A 211 -12.48 4.76 -13.86
CA ALA A 211 -12.19 3.33 -13.77
C ALA A 211 -11.38 2.97 -12.51
N SER A 212 -11.59 1.76 -12.01
CA SER A 212 -10.78 1.22 -10.91
C SER A 212 -9.35 0.89 -11.38
N ALA A 213 -8.37 1.00 -10.48
CA ALA A 213 -6.99 0.59 -10.74
C ALA A 213 -6.90 -0.88 -11.20
N THR A 214 -7.75 -1.76 -10.63
CA THR A 214 -7.81 -3.18 -11.00
C THR A 214 -8.28 -3.37 -12.45
N ALA A 215 -9.32 -2.66 -12.88
CA ALA A 215 -9.79 -2.71 -14.27
C ALA A 215 -8.69 -2.24 -15.24
N ILE A 216 -8.01 -1.14 -14.92
CA ILE A 216 -6.88 -0.65 -15.71
C ILE A 216 -5.76 -1.70 -15.81
N ARG A 217 -5.37 -2.34 -14.69
CA ARG A 217 -4.34 -3.40 -14.70
C ARG A 217 -4.77 -4.62 -15.52
N SER A 218 -6.04 -5.00 -15.48
CA SER A 218 -6.61 -6.08 -16.31
C SER A 218 -6.51 -5.76 -17.81
N THR A 219 -6.79 -4.51 -18.19
CA THR A 219 -6.59 -4.03 -19.57
C THR A 219 -5.13 -4.04 -19.98
N ILE A 220 -4.22 -3.56 -19.12
CA ILE A 220 -2.77 -3.61 -19.37
C ILE A 220 -2.32 -5.04 -19.64
N ARG A 221 -2.78 -6.00 -18.83
CA ARG A 221 -2.48 -7.42 -18.98
C ARG A 221 -3.01 -7.99 -20.30
N SER A 222 -4.30 -7.80 -20.58
CA SER A 222 -4.95 -8.40 -21.76
C SER A 222 -4.50 -7.79 -23.08
N LYS A 223 -3.94 -6.57 -23.06
CA LYS A 223 -3.49 -5.83 -24.25
C LYS A 223 -1.98 -5.51 -24.24
N ALA A 224 -1.19 -6.19 -23.40
CA ALA A 224 0.24 -5.91 -23.21
C ALA A 224 1.06 -5.88 -24.52
N GLY A 225 0.64 -6.64 -25.55
CA GLY A 225 1.29 -6.68 -26.86
C GLY A 225 0.91 -5.57 -27.85
N SER A 226 0.04 -4.63 -27.50
CA SER A 226 -0.41 -3.56 -28.42
C SER A 226 -0.51 -2.20 -27.72
N GLN A 227 0.50 -1.36 -27.95
CA GLN A 227 0.51 0.00 -27.42
C GLN A 227 -0.63 0.86 -27.97
N SER A 228 -1.00 0.69 -29.24
CA SER A 228 -2.11 1.43 -29.85
C SER A 228 -3.45 1.07 -29.18
N ALA A 229 -3.69 -0.22 -28.92
CA ALA A 229 -4.89 -0.65 -28.19
C ALA A 229 -4.91 -0.11 -26.75
N LEU A 230 -3.77 -0.15 -26.04
CA LEU A 230 -3.66 0.41 -24.70
C LEU A 230 -3.95 1.92 -24.69
N LEU A 231 -3.37 2.67 -25.63
CA LEU A 231 -3.62 4.10 -25.77
C LEU A 231 -5.10 4.39 -25.99
N GLN A 232 -5.73 3.70 -26.96
CA GLN A 232 -7.14 3.91 -27.28
C GLN A 232 -8.07 3.64 -26.10
N ILE A 233 -7.84 2.54 -25.38
CA ILE A 233 -8.71 2.15 -24.26
C ILE A 233 -8.44 3.02 -23.02
N LEU A 234 -7.17 3.28 -22.68
CA LEU A 234 -6.82 3.94 -21.41
C LEU A 234 -6.86 5.47 -21.47
N ALA A 235 -6.93 6.09 -22.65
CA ALA A 235 -6.99 7.55 -22.80
C ALA A 235 -8.16 8.19 -22.03
N GLY A 236 -9.31 7.50 -21.92
CA GLY A 236 -10.47 7.97 -21.15
C GLY A 236 -10.35 7.75 -19.63
N HIS A 237 -9.37 6.98 -19.16
CA HIS A 237 -9.31 6.50 -17.78
C HIS A 237 -8.08 7.00 -17.00
N MET A 238 -7.10 7.57 -17.70
CA MET A 238 -5.88 8.12 -17.10
C MET A 238 -5.62 9.54 -17.61
N PRO A 239 -5.06 10.43 -16.77
CA PRO A 239 -4.51 11.69 -17.26
C PRO A 239 -3.43 11.47 -18.31
N ALA A 240 -3.40 12.31 -19.35
CA ALA A 240 -2.47 12.17 -20.47
C ALA A 240 -0.99 12.08 -20.05
N PRO A 241 -0.46 12.88 -19.09
CA PRO A 241 0.92 12.74 -18.64
C PRO A 241 1.19 11.37 -17.99
N ALA A 242 0.26 10.88 -17.17
CA ALA A 242 0.38 9.57 -16.52
C ALA A 242 0.33 8.43 -17.54
N LEU A 243 -0.59 8.50 -18.51
CA LEU A 243 -0.68 7.51 -19.59
C LEU A 243 0.58 7.49 -20.46
N GLY A 244 1.12 8.65 -20.82
CA GLY A 244 2.35 8.75 -21.59
C GLY A 244 3.55 8.09 -20.88
N LEU A 245 3.68 8.30 -19.57
CA LEU A 245 4.72 7.66 -18.75
C LEU A 245 4.52 6.13 -18.66
N LEU A 246 3.29 5.66 -18.51
CA LEU A 246 2.96 4.23 -18.51
C LEU A 246 3.37 3.58 -19.84
N LEU A 247 2.90 4.13 -20.97
CA LEU A 247 3.18 3.59 -22.29
C LEU A 247 4.66 3.61 -22.62
N ARG A 248 5.40 4.65 -22.19
CA ARG A 248 6.85 4.74 -22.33
C ARG A 248 7.57 3.65 -21.54
N SER A 249 7.18 3.40 -20.30
CA SER A 249 7.76 2.34 -19.46
C SER A 249 7.57 0.96 -20.09
N ILE A 250 6.36 0.68 -20.60
CA ILE A 250 6.05 -0.56 -21.33
C ILE A 250 6.88 -0.66 -22.63
N ALA A 251 6.98 0.45 -23.39
CA ALA A 251 7.78 0.49 -24.63
C ALA A 251 9.25 0.15 -24.40
N ALA A 252 9.79 0.61 -23.27
CA ALA A 252 11.19 0.43 -22.89
C ALA A 252 11.47 -0.96 -22.30
N GLY A 253 10.46 -1.84 -22.19
CA GLY A 253 10.59 -3.15 -21.56
C GLY A 253 10.81 -3.08 -20.04
N SER A 254 10.51 -1.95 -19.40
CA SER A 254 10.66 -1.78 -17.95
C SER A 254 9.39 -2.16 -17.18
N GLY A 255 8.67 -3.18 -17.67
CA GLY A 255 7.33 -3.58 -17.24
C GLY A 255 6.39 -3.86 -18.43
N PRO A 256 5.14 -4.26 -18.18
CA PRO A 256 4.49 -4.33 -16.88
C PRO A 256 4.88 -5.58 -16.08
N VAL A 257 4.88 -5.49 -14.75
CA VAL A 257 5.10 -6.64 -13.86
C VAL A 257 3.78 -7.11 -13.26
N PHE A 258 3.55 -8.42 -13.27
CA PHE A 258 2.34 -9.05 -12.75
C PHE A 258 2.63 -10.13 -11.70
N PRO A 259 1.70 -10.39 -10.76
CA PRO A 259 1.88 -11.41 -9.71
C PRO A 259 2.33 -12.78 -10.23
N GLU A 260 1.80 -13.21 -11.37
CA GLU A 260 2.03 -14.54 -11.96
C GLU A 260 3.49 -14.76 -12.36
N MET A 261 4.26 -13.68 -12.57
CA MET A 261 5.69 -13.73 -12.90
C MET A 261 6.54 -14.26 -11.73
N PHE A 262 6.00 -14.27 -10.51
CA PHE A 262 6.67 -14.80 -9.32
C PHE A 262 6.26 -16.24 -8.98
N ALA A 263 5.37 -16.86 -9.75
CA ALA A 263 4.77 -18.15 -9.40
C ALA A 263 5.81 -19.27 -9.23
N SER A 264 6.79 -19.37 -10.13
CA SER A 264 7.85 -20.36 -10.05
C SER A 264 8.74 -20.16 -8.80
N ALA A 265 9.07 -18.91 -8.47
CA ALA A 265 9.83 -18.59 -7.26
C ALA A 265 9.07 -18.98 -5.99
N PHE A 266 7.77 -18.68 -5.92
CA PHE A 266 6.93 -19.09 -4.78
C PHE A 266 6.89 -20.61 -4.63
N LEU A 267 6.67 -21.36 -5.71
CA LEU A 267 6.66 -22.82 -5.66
C LEU A 267 8.01 -23.38 -5.24
N SER A 268 9.10 -22.86 -5.79
CA SER A 268 10.46 -23.26 -5.41
C SER A 268 10.72 -23.04 -3.93
N LEU A 269 10.37 -21.87 -3.39
CA LEU A 269 10.58 -21.53 -1.98
C LEU A 269 9.71 -22.39 -1.06
N LEU A 270 8.43 -22.60 -1.41
CA LEU A 270 7.55 -23.46 -0.63
C LEU A 270 8.04 -24.91 -0.60
N SER A 271 8.60 -25.41 -1.71
CA SER A 271 9.15 -26.77 -1.78
C SER A 271 10.50 -26.93 -1.10
N SER A 272 11.31 -25.86 -1.02
CA SER A 272 12.66 -25.93 -0.46
C SER A 272 12.72 -25.67 1.04
N HIS A 273 11.70 -25.03 1.63
CA HIS A 273 11.65 -24.76 3.07
C HIS A 273 11.02 -25.91 3.85
N THR A 274 11.50 -26.12 5.06
CA THR A 274 10.83 -26.97 6.04
C THR A 274 9.59 -26.27 6.61
N PRO A 275 8.60 -27.02 7.14
CA PRO A 275 7.46 -26.43 7.85
C PRO A 275 7.87 -25.48 8.98
N ALA A 276 8.94 -25.80 9.72
CA ALA A 276 9.41 -25.00 10.83
C ALA A 276 9.99 -23.65 10.38
N GLU A 277 10.70 -23.62 9.24
CA GLU A 277 11.20 -22.38 8.65
C GLU A 277 10.06 -21.52 8.11
N LEU A 278 9.05 -22.13 7.46
CA LEU A 278 7.88 -21.39 6.99
C LEU A 278 7.09 -20.78 8.15
N ASP A 279 6.99 -21.45 9.29
CA ASP A 279 6.32 -20.91 10.48
C ASP A 279 7.03 -19.65 11.06
N GLN A 280 8.28 -19.38 10.67
CA GLN A 280 9.03 -18.17 11.04
C GLN A 280 8.81 -17.00 10.08
N ILE A 281 8.30 -17.24 8.87
CA ILE A 281 8.02 -16.19 7.90
C ILE A 281 6.83 -15.36 8.37
N ALA A 282 6.95 -14.04 8.23
CA ALA A 282 5.89 -13.11 8.59
C ALA A 282 4.57 -13.43 7.86
N GLY A 283 3.49 -13.62 8.62
CA GLY A 283 2.16 -13.89 8.07
C GLY A 283 1.87 -15.36 7.75
N MET A 284 2.84 -16.27 7.93
CA MET A 284 2.70 -17.72 7.70
C MET A 284 2.32 -18.52 8.96
N GLU A 285 1.96 -17.83 10.03
CA GLU A 285 1.64 -18.45 11.32
C GLU A 285 0.41 -19.37 11.22
N GLU A 286 0.15 -20.10 12.31
CA GLU A 286 -1.06 -20.89 12.48
C GLU A 286 -1.22 -22.04 11.46
N GLY A 287 -0.11 -22.51 10.89
CA GLY A 287 -0.08 -23.62 9.93
C GLY A 287 -0.39 -23.21 8.49
N LEU A 288 -0.40 -21.91 8.16
CA LEU A 288 -0.56 -21.44 6.78
C LEU A 288 0.59 -21.96 5.88
N GLY A 289 1.83 -21.96 6.37
CA GLY A 289 3.00 -22.49 5.65
C GLY A 289 2.76 -23.92 5.14
N ARG A 290 2.38 -24.84 6.04
CA ARG A 290 2.07 -26.25 5.70
C ARG A 290 0.96 -26.36 4.66
N ARG A 291 -0.07 -25.54 4.79
CA ARG A 291 -1.19 -25.52 3.84
C ARG A 291 -0.74 -25.09 2.45
N MET A 292 0.10 -24.06 2.35
CA MET A 292 0.66 -23.62 1.06
C MET A 292 1.58 -24.67 0.46
N GLN A 293 2.36 -25.38 1.27
CA GLN A 293 3.17 -26.52 0.79
C GLN A 293 2.31 -27.64 0.21
N GLN A 294 1.23 -28.01 0.90
CA GLN A 294 0.27 -29.01 0.41
C GLN A 294 -0.38 -28.58 -0.90
N ALA A 295 -0.75 -27.31 -1.03
CA ALA A 295 -1.27 -26.74 -2.26
C ALA A 295 -0.22 -26.72 -3.38
N ALA A 296 1.04 -26.41 -3.06
CA ALA A 296 2.16 -26.37 -4.01
C ALA A 296 2.61 -27.77 -4.47
N ALA A 297 2.29 -28.84 -3.72
CA ALA A 297 2.70 -30.21 -4.04
C ALA A 297 2.04 -30.78 -5.31
N ARG A 298 0.91 -30.21 -5.74
CA ARG A 298 0.21 -30.59 -6.98
C ARG A 298 -0.11 -29.33 -7.80
N PRO A 299 0.92 -28.67 -8.35
CA PRO A 299 0.73 -27.41 -9.05
C PRO A 299 0.01 -27.62 -10.38
N ALA A 300 -0.59 -26.54 -10.89
CA ALA A 300 -1.13 -26.49 -12.24
C ALA A 300 -0.08 -26.91 -13.28
N LYS A 301 -0.51 -27.48 -14.41
CA LYS A 301 0.42 -27.84 -15.49
C LYS A 301 0.83 -26.64 -16.35
N LYS A 302 0.00 -25.61 -16.42
CA LYS A 302 0.26 -24.40 -17.22
C LYS A 302 0.85 -23.30 -16.35
N SER A 303 1.94 -22.70 -16.82
CA SER A 303 2.63 -21.62 -16.10
C SER A 303 1.71 -20.45 -15.72
N ALA A 304 0.76 -20.10 -16.59
CA ALA A 304 -0.15 -18.97 -16.37
C ALA A 304 -1.17 -19.21 -15.24
N GLU A 305 -1.43 -20.46 -14.88
CA GLU A 305 -2.44 -20.86 -13.88
C GLU A 305 -1.79 -21.18 -12.51
N LEU A 306 -0.45 -21.23 -12.42
CA LEU A 306 0.27 -21.67 -11.22
C LEU A 306 -0.09 -20.87 -9.96
N LEU A 307 -0.08 -19.53 -10.06
CA LEU A 307 -0.38 -18.68 -8.92
C LEU A 307 -1.87 -18.73 -8.56
N SER A 308 -2.76 -18.64 -9.54
CA SER A 308 -4.22 -18.67 -9.27
C SER A 308 -4.65 -19.96 -8.61
N ASP A 309 -4.10 -21.09 -9.05
CA ASP A 309 -4.39 -22.41 -8.50
C ASP A 309 -3.83 -22.57 -7.08
N LEU A 310 -2.59 -22.11 -6.84
CA LEU A 310 -1.99 -22.07 -5.51
C LEU A 310 -2.85 -21.25 -4.53
N LEU A 311 -3.23 -20.02 -4.92
CA LEU A 311 -4.05 -19.14 -4.09
C LEU A 311 -5.42 -19.77 -3.80
N THR A 312 -6.06 -20.38 -4.80
CA THR A 312 -7.38 -21.00 -4.67
C THR A 312 -7.33 -22.22 -3.76
N ALA A 313 -6.34 -23.10 -3.93
CA ALA A 313 -6.16 -24.29 -3.11
C ALA A 313 -5.79 -23.95 -1.65
N ALA A 314 -4.97 -22.92 -1.44
CA ALA A 314 -4.56 -22.48 -0.12
C ALA A 314 -5.63 -21.64 0.60
N ALA A 315 -6.54 -20.98 -0.11
CA ALA A 315 -7.57 -20.13 0.49
C ALA A 315 -8.52 -20.91 1.42
N THR A 316 -8.87 -20.28 2.54
CA THR A 316 -9.94 -20.74 3.45
C THR A 316 -10.63 -19.54 4.09
N ARG A 317 -11.69 -19.79 4.85
CA ARG A 317 -12.30 -18.77 5.71
C ARG A 317 -11.32 -18.18 6.74
N ARG A 318 -10.34 -18.95 7.22
CA ARG A 318 -9.28 -18.50 8.15
C ARG A 318 -8.14 -17.77 7.43
N PHE A 319 -7.87 -18.14 6.18
CA PHE A 319 -6.78 -17.60 5.37
C PHE A 319 -7.33 -16.98 4.07
N PRO A 320 -7.73 -15.70 4.11
CA PRO A 320 -8.15 -14.98 2.92
C PRO A 320 -7.02 -14.89 1.89
N ALA A 321 -7.36 -14.85 0.60
CA ALA A 321 -6.40 -14.78 -0.49
C ALA A 321 -5.37 -13.64 -0.33
N THR A 322 -5.78 -12.47 0.15
CA THR A 322 -4.87 -11.34 0.38
C THR A 322 -3.88 -11.58 1.53
N ARG A 323 -4.23 -12.39 2.54
CA ARG A 323 -3.27 -12.82 3.58
C ARG A 323 -2.23 -13.76 2.98
N ILE A 324 -2.69 -14.73 2.18
CA ILE A 324 -1.82 -15.70 1.49
C ILE A 324 -0.84 -14.96 0.57
N GLN A 325 -1.34 -14.03 -0.23
CA GLN A 325 -0.52 -13.28 -1.16
C GLN A 325 0.56 -12.44 -0.47
N ARG A 326 0.22 -11.75 0.63
CA ARG A 326 1.23 -11.04 1.45
C ARG A 326 2.25 -12.00 2.05
N ALA A 327 1.81 -13.15 2.54
CA ALA A 327 2.73 -14.16 3.10
C ALA A 327 3.69 -14.69 2.03
N LEU A 328 3.23 -14.93 0.80
CA LEU A 328 4.11 -15.34 -0.31
C LEU A 328 5.16 -14.27 -0.64
N ILE A 329 4.80 -12.99 -0.61
CA ILE A 329 5.77 -11.89 -0.78
C ILE A 329 6.74 -11.82 0.40
N ALA A 330 6.27 -12.02 1.63
CA ALA A 330 7.14 -12.11 2.79
C ALA A 330 8.14 -13.26 2.68
N LEU A 331 7.71 -14.43 2.19
CA LEU A 331 8.60 -15.57 1.90
C LEU A 331 9.62 -15.23 0.82
N LEU A 332 9.19 -14.62 -0.28
CA LEU A 332 10.06 -14.22 -1.38
C LEU A 332 11.15 -13.23 -0.94
N ALA A 333 10.80 -12.29 -0.07
CA ALA A 333 11.74 -11.30 0.46
C ALA A 333 12.44 -11.75 1.76
N GLY A 334 12.14 -12.94 2.27
CA GLY A 334 12.69 -13.46 3.52
C GLY A 334 12.38 -12.60 4.75
N ILE A 335 11.18 -12.02 4.84
CA ILE A 335 10.73 -11.28 6.03
C ILE A 335 10.35 -12.28 7.11
N GLN A 336 11.07 -12.25 8.22
CA GLN A 336 10.83 -13.08 9.40
C GLN A 336 9.90 -12.38 10.39
N ARG A 337 9.27 -13.15 11.28
CA ARG A 337 8.47 -12.59 12.40
C ARG A 337 9.30 -11.68 13.31
N GLU A 338 10.56 -12.04 13.50
CA GLU A 338 11.52 -11.26 14.30
C GLU A 338 11.81 -9.89 13.68
N ASP A 339 11.76 -9.76 12.36
CA ASP A 339 11.87 -8.46 11.68
C ASP A 339 10.69 -7.56 12.08
N LEU A 340 9.46 -8.10 12.10
CA LEU A 340 8.29 -7.32 12.53
C LEU A 340 8.41 -6.86 13.99
N ALA A 341 8.86 -7.75 14.88
CA ALA A 341 9.10 -7.41 16.27
C ALA A 341 10.19 -6.33 16.43
N LEU A 342 11.27 -6.42 15.66
CA LEU A 342 12.33 -5.42 15.62
C LEU A 342 11.79 -4.03 15.22
N PHE A 343 10.96 -3.96 14.18
CA PHE A 343 10.39 -2.70 13.71
C PHE A 343 9.32 -2.12 14.64
N ASP A 344 8.56 -2.98 15.30
CA ASP A 344 7.58 -2.57 16.31
C ASP A 344 8.30 -1.99 17.55
N ALA A 345 9.40 -2.62 17.99
CA ALA A 345 10.25 -2.11 19.07
C ALA A 345 10.95 -0.79 18.70
N ALA A 346 11.29 -0.59 17.42
CA ALA A 346 11.88 0.64 16.91
C ALA A 346 10.84 1.76 16.64
N ALA A 347 9.57 1.54 17.03
CA ALA A 347 8.46 2.48 16.92
C ALA A 347 8.12 2.94 15.49
N GLY A 348 8.38 2.09 14.48
CA GLY A 348 7.92 2.37 13.11
C GLY A 348 9.02 2.50 12.05
N PRO A 349 8.74 3.22 10.95
CA PRO A 349 9.72 3.59 9.93
C PRO A 349 10.96 4.25 10.52
N GLN A 350 12.12 3.95 9.94
CA GLN A 350 13.42 4.43 10.45
C GLN A 350 14.03 5.55 9.60
N TYR A 351 13.40 5.90 8.47
CA TYR A 351 13.84 6.94 7.55
C TYR A 351 12.69 7.44 6.68
N LEU A 352 12.92 8.56 6.00
CA LEU A 352 12.02 9.13 5.00
C LEU A 352 12.72 9.10 3.64
N ARG A 353 12.44 8.08 2.81
CA ARG A 353 13.05 7.92 1.49
C ARG A 353 12.33 8.80 0.47
N VAL A 354 13.05 9.76 -0.12
CA VAL A 354 12.53 10.68 -1.14
C VAL A 354 12.62 10.03 -2.51
N LEU A 355 11.50 10.00 -3.24
CA LEU A 355 11.42 9.51 -4.62
C LEU A 355 11.41 10.65 -5.63
N GLY A 356 10.77 11.75 -5.27
CA GLY A 356 10.76 12.93 -6.13
C GLY A 356 10.08 14.12 -5.51
N PHE A 357 10.34 15.30 -6.07
CA PHE A 357 9.76 16.55 -5.62
C PHE A 357 9.68 17.60 -6.73
N ASP A 358 8.74 18.53 -6.58
CA ASP A 358 8.62 19.76 -7.38
C ASP A 358 9.28 20.96 -6.66
N LYS A 359 9.04 22.19 -7.15
CA LYS A 359 9.52 23.41 -6.49
C LYS A 359 9.00 23.58 -5.05
N ARG A 360 7.73 23.26 -4.78
CA ARG A 360 7.14 23.32 -3.43
C ARG A 360 7.73 22.23 -2.53
N GLY A 361 7.90 21.01 -3.04
CA GLY A 361 8.54 19.90 -2.34
C GLY A 361 10.00 20.17 -2.01
N ARG A 362 10.75 20.86 -2.87
CA ARG A 362 12.12 21.32 -2.55
C ARG A 362 12.10 22.23 -1.31
N TYR A 363 11.15 23.16 -1.23
CA TYR A 363 10.97 24.00 -0.06
C TYR A 363 10.62 23.15 1.18
N LEU A 364 9.71 22.17 1.06
CA LEU A 364 9.38 21.25 2.15
C LEU A 364 10.59 20.44 2.62
N LEU A 365 11.42 19.92 1.73
CA LEU A 365 12.65 19.20 2.09
C LEU A 365 13.63 20.08 2.88
N LYS A 366 13.72 21.38 2.55
CA LYS A 366 14.49 22.33 3.36
C LYS A 366 13.93 22.47 4.77
N GLN A 367 12.61 22.53 4.92
CA GLN A 367 11.94 22.56 6.23
C GLN A 367 12.10 21.24 7.01
N MET A 368 12.01 20.10 6.33
CA MET A 368 12.19 18.78 6.92
C MET A 368 13.57 18.61 7.56
N ARG A 369 14.63 19.25 7.07
CA ARG A 369 15.94 19.23 7.74
C ARG A 369 15.92 19.78 9.18
N GLN A 370 14.95 20.64 9.50
CA GLN A 370 14.81 21.24 10.83
C GLN A 370 13.70 20.59 11.67
N HIS A 371 12.71 19.97 11.02
CA HIS A 371 11.48 19.51 11.68
C HIS A 371 11.25 18.00 11.61
N ALA A 372 11.91 17.29 10.70
CA ALA A 372 11.73 15.84 10.58
C ALA A 372 12.31 15.12 11.80
N ARG A 373 11.61 14.07 12.23
CA ARG A 373 12.02 13.21 13.34
C ARG A 373 12.86 12.01 12.89
N LEU A 374 12.87 11.73 11.59
CA LEU A 374 13.60 10.63 10.97
C LEU A 374 14.59 11.18 9.94
N PRO A 375 15.71 10.47 9.70
CA PRO A 375 16.66 10.84 8.66
C PRO A 375 16.00 10.84 7.28
N VAL A 376 16.27 11.88 6.50
CA VAL A 376 15.77 12.02 5.12
C VAL A 376 16.79 11.39 4.17
N VAL A 377 16.39 10.33 3.48
CA VAL A 377 17.23 9.58 2.54
C VAL A 377 16.91 10.05 1.12
N THR A 378 17.94 10.45 0.37
CA THR A 378 17.77 10.93 -1.02
C THR A 378 18.57 10.11 -2.01
N ARG A 379 19.73 9.59 -1.63
CA ARG A 379 20.57 8.75 -2.49
C ARG A 379 20.56 7.32 -1.98
N GLY A 380 20.71 6.35 -2.89
CA GLY A 380 20.87 4.96 -2.49
C GLY A 380 22.08 4.72 -1.59
N SER A 381 23.16 5.49 -1.76
CA SER A 381 24.34 5.42 -0.90
C SER A 381 24.05 5.76 0.56
N ASP A 382 23.06 6.61 0.84
CA ASP A 382 22.69 7.00 2.21
C ASP A 382 22.18 5.77 3.00
N PHE A 383 21.68 4.71 2.33
CA PHE A 383 21.33 3.44 2.99
C PHE A 383 22.54 2.72 3.61
N LEU A 384 23.72 2.89 3.02
CA LEU A 384 24.95 2.23 3.49
C LEU A 384 25.53 2.91 4.74
N GLU A 385 25.08 4.12 5.04
CA GLU A 385 25.51 4.89 6.21
C GLU A 385 24.69 4.57 7.47
N MET A 386 23.62 3.78 7.33
CA MET A 386 22.76 3.39 8.45
C MET A 386 23.49 2.42 9.41
N LYS A 387 23.30 2.65 10.71
CA LYS A 387 23.95 1.85 11.77
C LYS A 387 22.97 1.15 12.69
N GLU A 388 21.80 1.75 12.90
CA GLU A 388 20.78 1.17 13.76
C GLU A 388 20.25 -0.14 13.14
N PRO A 389 20.19 -1.26 13.89
CA PRO A 389 19.82 -2.57 13.34
C PRO A 389 18.49 -2.57 12.58
N ALA A 390 17.48 -1.87 13.11
CA ALA A 390 16.18 -1.72 12.46
C ALA A 390 16.30 -0.96 11.13
N ALA A 391 17.07 0.14 11.10
CA ALA A 391 17.26 0.91 9.88
C ALA A 391 18.01 0.11 8.80
N VAL A 392 19.08 -0.61 9.19
CA VAL A 392 19.86 -1.46 8.28
C VAL A 392 19.01 -2.57 7.68
N ARG A 393 18.23 -3.28 8.51
CA ARG A 393 17.36 -4.37 8.04
C ARG A 393 16.24 -3.85 7.14
N MET A 394 15.60 -2.74 7.50
CA MET A 394 14.54 -2.11 6.70
C MET A 394 15.06 -1.66 5.34
N ALA A 395 16.22 -0.99 5.28
CA ALA A 395 16.86 -0.58 4.03
C ALA A 395 17.30 -1.78 3.18
N GLY A 396 17.73 -2.88 3.80
CA GLY A 396 18.01 -4.14 3.11
C GLY A 396 16.77 -4.72 2.43
N LEU A 397 15.64 -4.72 3.13
CA LEU A 397 14.36 -5.20 2.62
C LEU A 397 13.82 -4.31 1.48
N ASP A 398 13.91 -2.99 1.60
CA ASP A 398 13.49 -2.06 0.54
C ASP A 398 14.27 -2.27 -0.77
N ARG A 399 15.61 -2.40 -0.67
CA ARG A 399 16.46 -2.67 -1.84
C ARG A 399 16.15 -4.04 -2.45
N LEU A 400 16.01 -5.07 -1.62
CA LEU A 400 15.66 -6.41 -2.11
C LEU A 400 14.30 -6.41 -2.81
N ALA A 401 13.31 -5.68 -2.30
CA ALA A 401 12.00 -5.56 -2.94
C ALA A 401 12.09 -4.91 -4.32
N THR A 402 12.94 -3.89 -4.50
CA THR A 402 13.25 -3.31 -5.82
C THR A 402 13.91 -4.33 -6.74
N ASP A 403 14.92 -5.05 -6.25
CA ASP A 403 15.64 -6.02 -7.07
C ASP A 403 14.74 -7.19 -7.49
N LEU A 404 13.91 -7.73 -6.59
CA LEU A 404 12.92 -8.77 -6.90
C LEU A 404 11.94 -8.30 -7.98
N TRP A 405 11.48 -7.06 -7.90
CA TRP A 405 10.60 -6.48 -8.92
C TRP A 405 11.33 -6.33 -10.27
N ASN A 406 12.57 -5.85 -10.26
CA ASN A 406 13.39 -5.72 -11.46
C ASN A 406 13.66 -7.07 -12.12
N PHE A 407 13.97 -8.12 -11.35
CA PHE A 407 14.19 -9.46 -11.89
C PHE A 407 12.95 -9.99 -12.60
N ALA A 408 11.76 -9.76 -12.03
CA ALA A 408 10.51 -10.11 -12.72
C ALA A 408 10.32 -9.28 -14.01
N ALA A 409 10.73 -8.01 -14.03
CA ALA A 409 10.72 -7.17 -15.23
C ALA A 409 11.82 -7.53 -16.26
N GLY A 410 12.75 -8.44 -15.95
CA GLY A 410 13.92 -8.72 -16.80
C GLY A 410 15.00 -7.63 -16.75
N LEU A 411 15.03 -6.84 -15.66
CA LEU A 411 15.97 -5.75 -15.41
C LEU A 411 17.04 -6.14 -14.37
N PRO A 412 18.22 -5.49 -14.37
CA PRO A 412 19.26 -5.74 -13.37
C PRO A 412 18.87 -5.21 -11.97
N ALA A 413 19.57 -5.72 -10.96
CA ALA A 413 19.52 -5.21 -9.59
C ALA A 413 20.19 -3.83 -9.47
N GLY A 414 19.97 -3.15 -8.34
CA GLY A 414 20.72 -1.93 -7.98
C GLY A 414 20.03 -0.61 -8.32
N ALA A 415 18.79 -0.63 -8.82
CA ALA A 415 18.10 0.58 -9.26
C ALA A 415 17.91 1.65 -8.16
N ASP A 416 17.88 1.26 -6.89
CA ASP A 416 17.84 2.21 -5.76
C ASP A 416 19.10 3.08 -5.63
N PHE A 417 20.25 2.60 -6.15
CA PHE A 417 21.52 3.33 -6.21
C PHE A 417 21.67 4.13 -7.50
N ASP A 418 21.26 3.53 -8.62
CA ASP A 418 21.52 4.10 -9.94
C ASP A 418 20.52 5.18 -10.35
N THR A 419 19.34 5.17 -9.75
CA THR A 419 18.27 6.04 -10.22
C THR A 419 18.11 7.27 -9.30
N PRO A 420 18.31 8.49 -9.83
CA PRO A 420 18.28 9.71 -9.02
C PRO A 420 16.86 10.09 -8.62
N VAL A 421 16.77 10.93 -7.58
CA VAL A 421 15.52 11.57 -7.16
C VAL A 421 14.92 12.35 -8.32
N ILE A 422 13.63 12.15 -8.56
CA ILE A 422 12.91 12.82 -9.63
C ILE A 422 12.71 14.29 -9.27
N THR A 423 13.03 15.18 -10.22
CA THR A 423 12.71 16.60 -10.12
C THR A 423 11.78 16.97 -11.26
N SER A 424 10.69 17.69 -10.94
CA SER A 424 9.69 18.17 -11.91
C SER A 424 9.63 19.69 -11.97
#